data_AF-A0A0G1BMM6-F1
#
_entry.id   AF-A0A0G1BMM6-F1
#
_cell.length_a   1.000
_cell.length_b   1.000
_cell.length_c   1.000
_cell.angle_alpha   90.00
_cell.angle_beta   90.00
_cell.angle_gamma   90.00
#
_symmetry.space_group_name_H-M   'P 1'
#
loop_
_entity.id
_entity.type
_entity.pdbx_description
1 polymer ?
#
loop_
_entity_poly.entity_id
_entity_poly.type
_entity_poly.pdbx_seq_one_letter_code
_entity_poly.pdbx_strand_id
1 'polypeptide(L)' 'MKTIVTHFAPDVDAVSSVWLLKRFLPGWHEAEVKFVPAGKTLDNEIVDSDPEIFHVDTGMGFLDHHQTDDR' A
#
# COMPACT_ATOMS: atom_id res chain seq x y z
N MET A 1 -10.27 -9.31 -4.31
CA MET A 1 -9.00 -9.83 -4.89
C MET A 1 -7.88 -9.04 -4.24
N LYS A 2 -6.87 -9.72 -3.71
CA LYS A 2 -5.81 -9.05 -2.93
C LYS A 2 -5.05 -8.04 -3.78
N THR A 3 -4.92 -6.84 -3.26
CA THR A 3 -4.34 -5.70 -3.96
C THR A 3 -3.33 -5.00 -3.06
N ILE A 4 -2.14 -4.74 -3.59
CA ILE A 4 -1.15 -3.85 -2.97
C ILE A 4 -1.13 -2.56 -3.78
N VAL A 5 -1.35 -1.44 -3.10
CA VAL A 5 -1.43 -0.11 -3.70
C VAL A 5 -0.20 0.66 -3.26
N THR A 6 0.50 1.29 -4.20
CA THR A 6 1.62 2.19 -3.89
C THR A 6 1.58 3.42 -4.79
N HIS A 7 2.46 4.39 -4.55
CA HIS A 7 2.46 5.63 -5.32
C HIS A 7 3.09 5.47 -6.72
N PHE A 8 2.73 6.37 -7.65
CA PHE A 8 3.41 6.50 -8.93
C PHE A 8 4.88 6.90 -8.73
N ALA A 9 5.75 6.40 -9.62
CA ALA A 9 7.21 6.52 -9.49
C ALA A 9 7.70 5.94 -8.15
N PRO A 10 7.45 4.64 -7.89
CA PRO A 10 7.74 4.01 -6.60
C PRO A 10 9.24 4.05 -6.33
N ASP A 11 9.60 4.39 -5.09
CA ASP A 11 10.98 4.34 -4.65
C ASP A 11 11.33 2.97 -4.02
N VAL A 12 12.45 2.90 -3.31
CA VAL A 12 12.92 1.65 -2.70
C VAL A 12 12.00 1.18 -1.59
N ASP A 13 11.33 2.06 -0.84
CA ASP A 13 10.38 1.66 0.21
C ASP A 13 9.17 0.99 -0.44
N ALA A 14 8.46 1.69 -1.33
CA ALA A 14 7.36 1.14 -2.12
C ALA A 14 7.67 -0.23 -2.75
N VAL A 15 8.79 -0.35 -3.47
CA VAL A 15 9.16 -1.60 -4.16
C VAL A 15 9.50 -2.72 -3.18
N SER A 16 10.24 -2.41 -2.11
CA SER A 16 10.64 -3.41 -1.11
C SER A 16 9.45 -3.90 -0.31
N SER A 17 8.55 -3.00 0.07
CA SER A 17 7.31 -3.30 0.77
C SER A 17 6.41 -4.23 -0.05
N VAL A 18 6.23 -3.96 -1.36
CA VAL A 18 5.54 -4.88 -2.28
C VAL A 18 6.23 -6.25 -2.32
N TRP A 19 7.55 -6.30 -2.45
CA TRP A 19 8.30 -7.55 -2.51
C TRP A 19 8.14 -8.38 -1.23
N LEU A 20 8.27 -7.76 -0.06
CA LEU A 20 8.13 -8.41 1.24
C LEU A 20 6.74 -9.04 1.38
N LEU A 21 5.68 -8.29 1.05
CA LEU A 21 4.30 -8.77 1.13
C LEU A 21 4.07 -9.96 0.19
N LYS A 22 4.44 -9.85 -1.10
CA LYS A 22 4.24 -10.94 -2.06
C LYS A 22 5.10 -12.16 -1.74
N ARG A 23 6.29 -11.98 -1.16
CA ARG A 23 7.23 -13.07 -0.87
C ARG A 23 6.92 -13.81 0.42
N PHE A 24 6.53 -13.11 1.48
CA PHE A 24 6.48 -13.67 2.83
C PHE A 24 5.09 -13.69 3.46
N LEU A 25 4.13 -12.89 2.99
CA LEU A 25 2.78 -12.89 3.55
C LEU A 25 1.92 -14.00 2.91
N PRO A 26 1.45 -15.01 3.67
CA PRO A 26 0.71 -16.13 3.11
C PRO A 26 -0.53 -15.70 2.31
N GLY A 27 -0.66 -16.24 1.10
CA GLY A 27 -1.77 -15.96 0.22
C GLY A 27 -1.72 -14.61 -0.50
N TRP A 28 -0.64 -13.83 -0.40
CA TRP A 28 -0.46 -12.55 -1.13
C TRP A 28 0.49 -12.63 -2.33
N HIS A 29 1.10 -13.80 -2.58
CA HIS A 29 2.00 -14.03 -3.72
C HIS A 29 1.44 -13.60 -5.10
N GLU A 30 0.14 -13.77 -5.34
CA GLU A 30 -0.55 -13.35 -6.58
C GLU A 30 -1.27 -11.99 -6.45
N ALA A 31 -1.00 -11.20 -5.41
CA ALA A 31 -1.65 -9.91 -5.24
C ALA A 31 -1.37 -8.97 -6.41
N GLU A 32 -2.41 -8.28 -6.90
CA GLU A 32 -2.26 -7.26 -7.94
C GLU A 32 -1.53 -6.05 -7.35
N VAL A 33 -0.68 -5.40 -8.14
CA VAL A 33 -0.04 -4.14 -7.76
C VAL A 33 -0.71 -3.00 -8.51
N LYS A 34 -1.27 -2.03 -7.79
CA LYS A 34 -1.90 -0.84 -8.36
C LYS A 34 -1.16 0.42 -7.94
N PHE A 35 -1.29 1.46 -8.75
CA PHE A 35 -0.59 2.72 -8.55
C PHE A 35 -1.57 3.90 -8.42
N VAL A 36 -1.25 4.80 -7.51
CA VAL A 36 -2.01 6.04 -7.23
C VAL A 36 -1.07 7.23 -7.11
N PRO A 37 -1.56 8.49 -7.17
CA PRO A 37 -0.74 9.64 -6.79
C PRO A 37 -0.27 9.52 -5.32
N ALA A 38 0.92 10.05 -5.01
CA ALA A 38 1.46 10.00 -3.66
C ALA A 38 0.50 10.58 -2.61
N GLY A 39 0.36 9.88 -1.48
CA GLY A 39 -0.54 10.24 -0.38
C GLY A 39 -2.03 10.01 -0.69
N LYS A 40 -2.38 9.40 -1.83
CA LYS A 40 -3.77 9.04 -2.15
C LYS A 40 -4.06 7.57 -1.86
N THR A 41 -5.35 7.28 -1.69
CA THR A 41 -5.89 5.93 -1.56
C THR A 41 -6.46 5.45 -2.89
N LEU A 42 -6.79 4.16 -2.96
CA LEU A 42 -7.39 3.57 -4.16
C LEU A 42 -8.86 3.99 -4.22
N ASP A 43 -9.30 4.48 -5.39
CA ASP A 43 -10.68 4.93 -5.63
C ASP A 43 -11.22 6.01 -4.66
N ASN A 44 -10.33 6.67 -3.91
CA ASN A 44 -10.63 7.59 -2.79
C ASN A 44 -11.40 6.94 -1.62
N GLU A 45 -11.26 5.64 -1.45
CA GLU A 45 -11.81 4.91 -0.30
C GLU A 45 -11.02 5.22 0.98
N ILE A 46 -11.63 4.94 2.13
CA ILE A 46 -10.99 5.07 3.44
C ILE A 46 -9.85 4.05 3.53
N VAL A 47 -8.63 4.50 3.82
CA VAL A 47 -7.46 3.62 3.97
C VAL A 47 -7.71 2.55 5.05
N ASP A 48 -7.20 1.34 4.83
CA ASP A 48 -7.32 0.18 5.73
C ASP A 48 -8.76 -0.33 6.00
N SER A 49 -9.77 0.16 5.27
CA SER A 49 -11.16 -0.28 5.44
C SER A 49 -11.46 -1.66 4.84
N ASP A 50 -10.70 -2.10 3.84
CA ASP A 50 -10.79 -3.42 3.21
C ASP A 50 -9.55 -4.27 3.55
N PRO A 51 -9.69 -5.41 4.25
CA PRO A 51 -8.57 -6.27 4.60
C PRO A 51 -7.91 -6.97 3.39
N GLU A 52 -8.50 -6.92 2.20
CA GLU A 52 -7.89 -7.39 0.95
C GLU A 52 -7.06 -6.32 0.23
N ILE A 53 -7.02 -5.09 0.72
CA ILE A 53 -6.29 -3.97 0.10
C ILE A 53 -5.26 -3.42 1.09
N PHE A 54 -3.99 -3.42 0.70
CA PHE A 54 -2.92 -2.78 1.47
C PHE A 54 -2.35 -1.60 0.70
N HIS A 55 -2.32 -0.43 1.34
CA HIS A 55 -1.56 0.72 0.87
C HIS A 55 -0.17 0.69 1.51
N VAL A 56 0.87 0.64 0.69
CA VAL A 56 2.26 0.73 1.13
C VAL A 56 2.89 1.99 0.58
N ASP A 57 3.57 2.74 1.45
CA ASP A 57 4.26 3.98 1.09
C ASP A 57 3.34 5.05 0.46
N THR A 58 2.04 4.99 0.79
CA THR A 58 1.03 5.97 0.36
C THR A 58 -0.23 5.83 1.21
N GLY A 59 -1.10 6.83 1.15
CA GLY A 59 -2.46 6.77 1.68
C GLY A 59 -2.60 6.97 3.19
N MET A 60 -1.48 7.16 3.91
CA MET A 60 -1.44 7.48 5.35
C MET A 60 -2.03 6.35 6.24
N GLY A 61 -2.04 5.12 5.74
CA GLY A 61 -2.57 3.95 6.42
C GLY A 61 -1.54 3.24 7.30
N PHE A 62 -1.87 2.02 7.71
CA PHE A 62 -1.07 1.21 8.63
C PHE A 62 0.35 0.88 8.10
N LEU A 63 0.53 0.74 6.79
CA LEU A 63 1.82 0.41 6.15
C LEU A 63 2.43 1.60 5.40
N ASP A 64 2.13 2.80 5.87
CA ASP A 64 2.74 4.06 5.42
C ASP A 64 3.52 4.64 6.60
N HIS A 65 4.66 5.29 6.37
CA HIS A 65 5.46 5.93 7.42
C HIS A 65 5.36 7.47 7.40
N HIS A 66 4.53 8.02 6.52
CA HIS A 66 4.36 9.46 6.32
C HIS A 66 3.42 10.13 7.34
N GLN A 67 3.00 9.46 8.42
CA GLN A 67 2.11 10.06 9.41
C GLN A 67 2.69 11.36 9.99
N THR A 68 1.83 12.37 10.12
CA THR A 68 2.17 13.65 10.75
C THR A 68 1.84 13.60 12.24
N ASP A 69 2.55 14.39 13.05
CA ASP A 69 2.41 14.46 14.52
C ASP A 69 1.06 15.01 15.02
N ASP A 70 0.11 15.29 14.12
CA ASP A 70 -1.23 15.80 14.45
C ASP A 70 -2.10 14.67 15.02
N ARG A 71 -1.89 14.34 16.29
CA ARG A 71 -2.82 13.60 17.15
C ARG A 71 -3.63 14.51 18.05
#